data_AF-A0A432GE69-F1
#
_entry.id   AF-A0A432GE69-F1
#
_cell.length_a   1.000
_cell.length_b   1.000
_cell.length_c   1.000
_cell.angle_alpha   90.00
_cell.angle_beta   90.00
_cell.angle_gamma   90.00
#
_symmetry.space_group_name_H-M   'P 1'
#
loop_
_entity.id
_entity.type
_entity.pdbx_description
1 polymer ?
#
loop_
_entity_poly.entity_id
_entity_poly.type
_entity_poly.pdbx_seq_one_letter_code
_entity_poly.pdbx_strand_id
1 'polypeptide(L)'
;KAGLIPSSSWKKRVFNEPWYGGETPSMSIGQGYIIVTPLQVINMINILANYGMWMPPRIFLEDEGTAPQQIPLNKEYLSLIRKGMIAVVNEAGGTARKVQFEEFTVAGKTATSQVISTKTMETLDEEAKLKKEFQNHAWFVAFGPAEDPEISVIALVEHGGGGSRVAAPVVRKILSYYIDNIYKPKSKKTVQTNFESKNFKFSTRLQMAFN
;
A
#
# COMPACT_ATOMS: atom_id res chain seq x y z
N LYS A 1 -7.40 -4.26 16.70
CA LYS A 1 -7.60 -5.71 16.40
C LYS A 1 -6.39 -6.22 15.62
N ALA A 2 -5.97 -7.47 15.82
CA ALA A 2 -4.72 -8.02 15.25
C ALA A 2 -4.79 -8.45 13.77
N GLY A 3 -5.93 -8.30 13.10
CA GLY A 3 -6.17 -8.88 11.76
C GLY A 3 -6.28 -10.40 11.80
N LEU A 4 -6.42 -11.02 10.62
CA LEU A 4 -6.52 -12.45 10.39
C LEU A 4 -6.00 -12.79 8.99
N ILE A 5 -4.95 -13.62 8.93
CA ILE A 5 -4.57 -14.36 7.73
C ILE A 5 -5.00 -15.81 7.97
N PRO A 6 -5.97 -16.35 7.22
CA PRO A 6 -6.51 -17.66 7.49
C PRO A 6 -5.51 -18.76 7.14
N SER A 7 -5.59 -19.87 7.87
CA SER A 7 -4.83 -21.08 7.62
C SER A 7 -5.73 -22.31 7.76
N SER A 8 -5.27 -23.46 7.25
CA SER A 8 -5.97 -24.73 7.45
C SER A 8 -6.19 -25.06 8.92
N SER A 9 -5.20 -24.80 9.77
CA SER A 9 -5.29 -25.01 11.22
C SER A 9 -6.25 -24.02 11.89
N TRP A 10 -6.29 -22.76 11.44
CA TRP A 10 -7.26 -21.78 11.91
C TRP A 10 -8.70 -22.21 11.56
N LYS A 11 -8.93 -22.59 10.29
CA LYS A 11 -10.26 -22.99 9.83
C LYS A 11 -10.78 -24.21 10.59
N LYS A 12 -9.91 -25.21 10.79
CA LYS A 12 -10.28 -26.42 11.54
C LYS A 12 -10.62 -26.10 13.00
N ARG A 13 -9.94 -25.16 13.64
CA ARG A 13 -10.29 -24.74 15.01
C ARG A 13 -11.60 -23.96 15.10
N VAL A 14 -11.86 -23.06 14.15
CA VAL A 14 -12.99 -22.12 14.23
C VAL A 14 -14.29 -22.73 13.72
N PHE A 15 -14.23 -23.46 12.60
CA PHE A 15 -15.41 -24.00 11.93
C PHE A 15 -15.51 -25.53 12.02
N ASN A 16 -14.52 -26.21 12.57
CA ASN A 16 -14.40 -27.67 12.56
C ASN A 16 -14.36 -28.29 11.15
N GLU A 17 -14.03 -27.51 10.13
CA GLU A 17 -13.97 -27.92 8.74
C GLU A 17 -12.53 -27.98 8.20
N PRO A 18 -12.24 -28.85 7.21
CA PRO A 18 -10.98 -28.81 6.48
C PRO A 18 -10.91 -27.59 5.55
N TRP A 19 -9.70 -27.26 5.09
CA TRP A 19 -9.51 -26.27 4.03
C TRP A 19 -9.98 -26.83 2.70
N TYR A 20 -10.86 -26.12 2.01
CA TYR A 20 -11.33 -26.50 0.68
C TYR A 20 -10.48 -25.80 -0.39
N GLY A 21 -10.18 -26.51 -1.49
CA GLY A 21 -9.33 -25.96 -2.56
C GLY A 21 -9.84 -24.64 -3.16
N GLY A 22 -11.17 -24.42 -3.16
CA GLY A 22 -11.79 -23.17 -3.64
C GLY A 22 -11.54 -21.93 -2.76
N GLU A 23 -11.01 -22.09 -1.55
CA GLU A 23 -10.74 -20.98 -0.63
C GLU A 23 -9.41 -20.28 -0.94
N THR A 24 -8.42 -21.02 -1.45
CA THR A 24 -7.09 -20.49 -1.80
C THR A 24 -7.14 -19.40 -2.87
N PRO A 25 -7.90 -19.52 -3.98
CA PRO A 25 -8.02 -18.46 -4.98
C PRO A 25 -8.64 -17.16 -4.44
N SER A 26 -9.62 -17.26 -3.54
CA SER A 26 -10.22 -16.07 -2.92
C SER A 26 -9.21 -15.36 -2.01
N MET A 27 -8.41 -16.14 -1.28
CA MET A 27 -7.36 -15.63 -0.41
C MET A 27 -6.26 -14.91 -1.21
N SER A 28 -5.89 -15.38 -2.40
CA SER A 28 -4.81 -14.78 -3.20
C SER A 28 -5.15 -13.38 -3.75
N ILE A 29 -6.44 -13.04 -3.82
CA ILE A 29 -6.92 -11.70 -4.21
C ILE A 29 -7.30 -10.83 -3.00
N GLY A 30 -7.01 -11.27 -1.78
CA GLY A 30 -7.30 -10.52 -0.55
C GLY A 30 -8.76 -10.59 -0.08
N GLN A 31 -9.50 -11.64 -0.47
CA GLN A 31 -10.88 -11.88 -0.07
C GLN A 31 -11.03 -13.18 0.76
N GLY A 32 -12.27 -13.53 1.11
CA GLY A 32 -12.59 -14.64 1.99
C GLY A 32 -12.46 -14.24 3.46
N TYR A 33 -11.72 -15.03 4.24
CA TYR A 33 -11.57 -14.81 5.68
C TYR A 33 -10.43 -13.82 6.05
N ILE A 34 -9.79 -13.19 5.06
CA ILE A 34 -8.73 -12.21 5.33
C ILE A 34 -9.34 -10.98 6.00
N ILE A 35 -8.74 -10.58 7.12
CA ILE A 35 -9.05 -9.31 7.80
C ILE A 35 -7.73 -8.61 8.07
N VAL A 36 -7.61 -7.36 7.63
CA VAL A 36 -6.38 -6.57 7.84
C VAL A 36 -6.74 -5.15 8.30
N THR A 37 -5.85 -4.53 9.07
CA THR A 37 -5.98 -3.11 9.40
C THR A 37 -5.24 -2.24 8.37
N PRO A 38 -5.64 -0.96 8.20
CA PRO A 38 -4.88 -0.03 7.37
C PRO A 38 -3.39 0.05 7.76
N LEU A 39 -3.09 -0.02 9.06
CA LEU A 39 -1.71 0.00 9.56
C LEU A 39 -0.91 -1.23 9.11
N GLN A 40 -1.52 -2.41 9.07
CA GLN A 40 -0.88 -3.63 8.55
C GLN A 40 -0.59 -3.53 7.06
N VAL A 41 -1.56 -3.01 6.29
CA VAL A 41 -1.41 -2.83 4.84
C VAL A 41 -0.30 -1.82 4.53
N ILE A 42 -0.31 -0.64 5.17
CA ILE A 42 0.72 0.37 4.91
C ILE A 42 2.11 -0.10 5.36
N ASN A 43 2.22 -0.88 6.43
CA ASN A 43 3.48 -1.47 6.86
C ASN A 43 4.01 -2.50 5.83
N MET A 44 3.12 -3.33 5.26
CA MET A 44 3.48 -4.21 4.13
C MET A 44 3.99 -3.40 2.93
N ILE A 45 3.31 -2.30 2.58
CA ILE A 45 3.76 -1.42 1.48
C ILE A 45 5.10 -0.75 1.79
N ASN A 46 5.35 -0.35 3.03
CA ASN A 46 6.65 0.20 3.44
C ASN A 46 7.78 -0.81 3.26
N ILE A 47 7.56 -2.09 3.52
CA ILE A 47 8.55 -3.15 3.24
C ILE A 47 8.87 -3.18 1.74
N LEU A 48 7.85 -3.08 0.87
CA LEU A 48 8.06 -3.05 -0.58
C LEU A 48 8.80 -1.77 -1.02
N ALA A 49 8.43 -0.62 -0.47
CA ALA A 49 9.04 0.68 -0.74
C ALA A 49 10.52 0.73 -0.27
N ASN A 50 10.84 0.08 0.84
CA ASN A 50 12.17 0.04 1.44
C ASN A 50 13.00 -1.18 1.03
N TYR A 51 12.71 -1.79 -0.13
CA TYR A 51 13.48 -2.90 -0.68
C TYR A 51 13.63 -4.11 0.28
N GLY A 52 12.59 -4.43 1.04
CA GLY A 52 12.54 -5.53 1.99
C GLY A 52 12.95 -5.17 3.41
N MET A 53 13.36 -3.93 3.67
CA MET A 53 13.64 -3.47 5.04
C MET A 53 12.31 -3.16 5.75
N TRP A 54 11.98 -3.98 6.75
CA TRP A 54 10.86 -3.71 7.63
C TRP A 54 11.27 -2.68 8.70
N MET A 55 10.49 -1.60 8.77
CA MET A 55 10.61 -0.57 9.78
C MET A 55 9.33 -0.58 10.63
N PRO A 56 9.41 -0.88 11.93
CA PRO A 56 8.25 -0.83 12.81
C PRO A 56 7.64 0.58 12.83
N PRO A 57 6.32 0.74 12.64
CA PRO A 57 5.68 2.05 12.67
C PRO A 57 5.75 2.65 14.08
N ARG A 58 6.13 3.92 14.18
CA ARG A 58 6.25 4.67 15.44
C ARG A 58 5.55 6.01 15.31
N ILE A 59 5.04 6.52 16.44
CA ILE A 59 4.40 7.84 16.52
C ILE A 59 5.37 8.84 17.17
N PHE A 60 6.10 8.42 18.21
CA PHE A 60 7.08 9.24 18.91
C PHE A 60 8.44 9.11 18.24
N LEU A 61 9.13 10.24 18.05
CA LEU A 61 10.44 10.28 17.40
C LEU A 61 11.55 9.74 18.31
N GLU A 62 11.38 9.91 19.62
CA GLU A 62 12.33 9.54 20.66
C GLU A 62 12.22 8.07 21.08
N ASP A 63 11.20 7.36 20.60
CA ASP A 63 11.03 5.94 20.90
C ASP A 63 12.04 5.11 20.08
N GLU A 64 13.02 4.51 20.76
CA GLU A 64 14.01 3.63 20.13
C GLU A 64 13.37 2.37 19.51
N GLY A 65 12.17 1.99 19.97
CA GLY A 65 11.29 0.97 19.42
C GLY A 65 11.96 -0.36 19.05
N THR A 66 11.25 -1.17 18.26
CA THR A 66 11.85 -2.39 17.68
C THR A 66 12.81 -1.98 16.56
N ALA A 67 14.01 -2.56 16.54
CA ALA A 67 15.00 -2.29 15.51
C ALA A 67 14.49 -2.69 14.11
N PRO A 68 14.94 -2.02 13.03
CA PRO A 68 14.63 -2.41 11.67
C PRO A 68 15.10 -3.84 11.38
N GLN A 69 14.38 -4.58 10.56
CA GLN A 69 14.74 -5.94 10.17
C GLN A 69 14.73 -6.11 8.65
N GLN A 70 15.78 -6.71 8.10
CA GLN A 70 15.78 -7.11 6.71
C GLN A 70 14.92 -8.37 6.52
N ILE A 71 13.84 -8.25 5.74
CA ILE A 71 13.07 -9.40 5.31
C ILE A 71 13.76 -9.98 4.06
N PRO A 72 14.06 -11.29 4.05
CA PRO A 72 14.74 -11.93 2.92
C PRO A 72 13.76 -12.14 1.76
N LEU A 73 13.55 -11.07 0.97
CA LEU A 73 12.73 -11.11 -0.23
C LEU A 73 13.60 -11.33 -1.47
N ASN A 74 13.07 -12.10 -2.43
CA ASN A 74 13.70 -12.21 -3.74
C ASN A 74 13.68 -10.83 -4.43
N LYS A 75 14.87 -10.32 -4.76
CA LYS A 75 15.05 -8.97 -5.34
C LYS A 75 14.40 -8.81 -6.71
N GLU A 76 14.39 -9.87 -7.52
CA GLU A 76 13.76 -9.88 -8.84
C GLU A 76 12.24 -9.73 -8.70
N TYR A 77 11.61 -10.54 -7.84
CA TYR A 77 10.18 -10.46 -7.59
C TYR A 77 9.79 -9.11 -6.99
N LEU A 78 10.60 -8.59 -6.08
CA LEU A 78 10.37 -7.27 -5.51
C LEU A 78 10.42 -6.16 -6.58
N SER A 79 11.39 -6.24 -7.50
CA SER A 79 11.47 -5.31 -8.63
C SER A 79 10.25 -5.40 -9.53
N LEU A 80 9.79 -6.61 -9.86
CA LEU A 80 8.59 -6.84 -10.67
C LEU A 80 7.32 -6.30 -9.99
N ILE A 81 7.15 -6.55 -8.70
CA ILE A 81 6.02 -6.02 -7.91
C ILE A 81 6.01 -4.50 -7.95
N ARG A 82 7.16 -3.85 -7.69
CA ARG A 82 7.28 -2.39 -7.72
C ARG A 82 6.99 -1.82 -9.11
N LYS A 83 7.50 -2.45 -10.18
CA LYS A 83 7.18 -2.06 -11.56
C LYS A 83 5.68 -2.12 -11.82
N GLY A 84 5.01 -3.19 -11.40
CA GLY A 84 3.55 -3.31 -11.50
C GLY A 84 2.81 -2.20 -10.73
N MET A 85 3.26 -1.87 -9.53
CA MET A 85 2.68 -0.76 -8.75
C MET A 85 2.90 0.61 -9.42
N ILE A 86 4.05 0.82 -10.07
CA ILE A 86 4.31 2.04 -10.87
C ILE A 86 3.36 2.07 -12.08
N ALA A 87 3.21 0.97 -12.80
CA ALA A 87 2.34 0.89 -13.97
C ALA A 87 0.87 1.21 -13.65
N VAL A 88 0.38 0.83 -12.46
CA VAL A 88 -0.99 1.14 -12.00
C VAL A 88 -1.31 2.64 -12.05
N VAL A 89 -0.31 3.50 -11.82
CA VAL A 89 -0.49 4.96 -11.74
C VAL A 89 0.04 5.67 -12.99
N ASN A 90 1.15 5.21 -13.58
CA ASN A 90 1.87 6.02 -14.58
C ASN A 90 1.70 5.51 -16.02
N GLU A 91 1.27 4.27 -16.23
CA GLU A 91 1.13 3.69 -17.57
C GLU A 91 -0.29 3.80 -18.13
N ALA A 92 -0.39 3.76 -19.46
CA ALA A 92 -1.68 3.64 -20.13
C ALA A 92 -2.37 2.32 -19.75
N GLY A 93 -3.64 2.39 -19.36
CA GLY A 93 -4.39 1.23 -18.82
C GLY A 93 -4.26 1.03 -17.31
N GLY A 94 -3.42 1.83 -16.63
CA GLY A 94 -3.32 1.83 -15.17
C GLY A 94 -4.63 2.21 -14.48
N THR A 95 -5.06 1.40 -13.51
CA THR A 95 -6.36 1.60 -12.82
C THR A 95 -6.43 2.89 -11.98
N ALA A 96 -5.30 3.53 -11.65
CA ALA A 96 -5.23 4.72 -10.82
C ALA A 96 -4.51 5.88 -11.50
N ARG A 97 -4.56 5.96 -12.83
CA ARG A 97 -3.87 6.98 -13.63
C ARG A 97 -4.12 8.43 -13.19
N LYS A 98 -5.30 8.71 -12.61
CA LYS A 98 -5.63 10.04 -12.08
C LYS A 98 -4.73 10.50 -10.92
N VAL A 99 -3.97 9.60 -10.31
CA VAL A 99 -3.01 9.90 -9.23
C VAL A 99 -1.64 10.32 -9.77
N GLN A 100 -1.39 10.20 -11.07
CA GLN A 100 -0.12 10.57 -11.69
C GLN A 100 0.28 12.02 -11.40
N PHE A 101 1.59 12.21 -11.26
CA PHE A 101 2.27 13.50 -11.20
C PHE A 101 3.26 13.60 -12.37
N GLU A 102 3.59 14.82 -12.78
CA GLU A 102 4.55 15.06 -13.86
C GLU A 102 5.99 15.07 -13.32
N GLU A 103 6.15 15.48 -12.07
CA GLU A 103 7.43 15.80 -11.44
C GLU A 103 8.13 14.57 -10.84
N PHE A 104 7.38 13.52 -10.52
CA PHE A 104 7.91 12.29 -9.92
C PHE A 104 6.99 11.09 -10.13
N THR A 105 7.57 9.90 -10.02
CA THR A 105 6.86 8.64 -10.19
C THR A 105 6.15 8.23 -8.90
N VAL A 106 4.87 7.85 -9.00
CA VAL A 106 4.12 7.26 -7.88
C VAL A 106 3.97 5.76 -8.09
N ALA A 107 4.25 4.95 -7.08
CA ALA A 107 3.88 3.54 -7.07
C ALA A 107 2.63 3.34 -6.21
N GLY A 108 1.61 2.67 -6.72
CA GLY A 108 0.38 2.47 -5.96
C GLY A 108 -0.45 1.27 -6.37
N LYS A 109 -1.49 0.98 -5.58
CA LYS A 109 -2.44 -0.08 -5.87
C LYS A 109 -3.84 0.24 -5.37
N THR A 110 -4.82 -0.05 -6.24
CA THR A 110 -6.25 -0.02 -5.94
C THR A 110 -6.70 -1.34 -5.31
N ALA A 111 -7.61 -1.26 -4.35
CA ALA A 111 -8.36 -2.41 -3.87
C ALA A 111 -9.81 -2.02 -3.56
N THR A 112 -10.69 -3.02 -3.57
CA THR A 112 -12.11 -2.88 -3.26
C THR A 112 -12.49 -4.06 -2.37
N SER A 113 -12.95 -3.80 -1.15
CA SER A 113 -13.39 -4.86 -0.24
C SER A 113 -14.91 -4.96 -0.22
N GLN A 114 -15.44 -6.16 -0.47
CA GLN A 114 -16.87 -6.39 -0.55
C GLN A 114 -17.52 -6.38 0.84
N VAL A 115 -18.67 -5.71 0.96
CA VAL A 115 -19.46 -5.68 2.21
C VAL A 115 -20.48 -6.80 2.27
N ILE A 116 -21.08 -7.14 1.13
CA ILE A 116 -22.02 -8.25 0.97
C ILE A 116 -21.55 -9.19 -0.13
N SER A 117 -21.96 -10.46 -0.05
CA SER A 117 -21.65 -11.43 -1.10
C SER A 117 -22.39 -11.10 -2.39
N THR A 118 -21.82 -11.45 -3.55
CA THR A 118 -22.47 -11.26 -4.85
C THR A 118 -23.85 -11.91 -4.89
N LYS A 119 -23.99 -13.11 -4.32
CA LYS A 119 -25.29 -13.81 -4.20
C LYS A 119 -26.32 -12.99 -3.42
N THR A 120 -25.91 -12.35 -2.33
CA THR A 120 -26.82 -11.48 -1.56
C THR A 120 -27.17 -10.23 -2.38
N MET A 121 -26.18 -9.64 -3.05
CA MET A 121 -26.38 -8.46 -3.90
C MET A 121 -27.36 -8.74 -5.05
N GLU A 122 -27.33 -9.93 -5.66
CA GLU A 122 -28.24 -10.36 -6.72
C GLU A 122 -29.70 -10.50 -6.25
N THR A 123 -29.92 -10.78 -4.96
CA THR A 123 -31.27 -10.89 -4.38
C THR A 123 -31.88 -9.54 -4.00
N LEU A 124 -31.09 -8.47 -3.98
CA LEU A 124 -31.55 -7.12 -3.67
C LEU A 124 -32.18 -6.46 -4.90
N ASP A 125 -33.20 -5.63 -4.69
CA ASP A 125 -33.71 -4.73 -5.73
C ASP A 125 -32.70 -3.61 -6.04
N GLU A 126 -32.92 -2.90 -7.15
CA GLU A 126 -31.99 -1.85 -7.62
C GLU A 126 -31.88 -0.69 -6.63
N GLU A 127 -32.96 -0.36 -5.91
CA GLU A 127 -32.96 0.72 -4.93
C GLU A 127 -32.14 0.35 -3.69
N ALA A 128 -32.27 -0.90 -3.23
CA ALA A 128 -31.46 -1.46 -2.16
C ALA A 128 -29.99 -1.55 -2.56
N LYS A 129 -29.65 -1.99 -3.78
CA LYS A 129 -28.24 -2.03 -4.26
C LYS A 129 -27.55 -0.67 -4.21
N LEU A 130 -28.30 0.42 -4.35
CA LEU A 130 -27.78 1.79 -4.28
C LEU A 130 -27.57 2.29 -2.84
N LYS A 131 -28.08 1.58 -1.82
CA LYS A 131 -27.88 1.96 -0.42
C LYS A 131 -26.39 1.96 -0.07
N LYS A 132 -25.97 3.02 0.62
CA LYS A 132 -24.58 3.24 1.01
C LYS A 132 -24.02 2.06 1.82
N GLU A 133 -24.80 1.49 2.72
CA GLU A 133 -24.40 0.35 3.55
C GLU A 133 -23.99 -0.90 2.75
N PHE A 134 -24.47 -1.07 1.53
CA PHE A 134 -24.10 -2.20 0.66
C PHE A 134 -22.99 -1.85 -0.34
N GLN A 135 -22.52 -0.60 -0.35
CA GLN A 135 -21.37 -0.21 -1.15
C GLN A 135 -20.10 -0.80 -0.56
N ASN A 136 -19.26 -1.34 -1.45
CA ASN A 136 -17.94 -1.84 -1.11
C ASN A 136 -17.08 -0.74 -0.48
N HIS A 137 -16.07 -1.10 0.30
CA HIS A 137 -15.10 -0.11 0.78
C HIS A 137 -14.03 0.13 -0.28
N ALA A 138 -13.66 1.41 -0.44
CA ALA A 138 -12.68 1.84 -1.41
C ALA A 138 -11.31 1.93 -0.73
N TRP A 139 -10.32 1.24 -1.29
CA TRP A 139 -8.94 1.29 -0.81
C TRP A 139 -8.01 1.81 -1.90
N PHE A 140 -7.07 2.64 -1.50
CA PHE A 140 -5.92 2.96 -2.32
C PHE A 140 -4.70 3.18 -1.44
N VAL A 141 -3.57 2.63 -1.86
CA VAL A 141 -2.29 2.81 -1.20
C VAL A 141 -1.24 3.21 -2.22
N ALA A 142 -0.36 4.14 -1.85
CA ALA A 142 0.73 4.58 -2.70
C ALA A 142 1.96 4.97 -1.89
N PHE A 143 3.11 4.94 -2.53
CA PHE A 143 4.34 5.55 -2.04
C PHE A 143 5.01 6.35 -3.16
N GLY A 144 5.76 7.37 -2.78
CA GLY A 144 6.46 8.24 -3.72
C GLY A 144 7.58 9.06 -3.09
N PRO A 145 8.54 9.56 -3.89
CA PRO A 145 8.85 9.12 -5.27
C PRO A 145 9.21 7.62 -5.35
N ALA A 146 8.84 6.93 -6.43
CA ALA A 146 8.99 5.47 -6.50
C ALA A 146 10.46 5.00 -6.50
N GLU A 147 11.39 5.85 -6.94
CA GLU A 147 12.83 5.60 -7.05
C GLU A 147 13.60 5.84 -5.73
N ASP A 148 13.11 6.76 -4.91
CA ASP A 148 13.62 7.05 -3.56
C ASP A 148 12.42 7.38 -2.65
N PRO A 149 11.68 6.35 -2.17
CA PRO A 149 10.45 6.58 -1.43
C PRO A 149 10.66 7.37 -0.15
N GLU A 150 9.89 8.45 0.02
CA GLU A 150 9.94 9.30 1.22
C GLU A 150 8.65 9.23 2.02
N ILE A 151 7.51 9.04 1.34
CA ILE A 151 6.20 8.96 1.96
C ILE A 151 5.41 7.79 1.39
N SER A 152 4.70 7.10 2.28
CA SER A 152 3.65 6.14 1.94
C SER A 152 2.32 6.60 2.52
N VAL A 153 1.25 6.51 1.75
CA VAL A 153 -0.08 6.96 2.13
C VAL A 153 -1.10 5.86 1.82
N ILE A 154 -2.01 5.61 2.76
CA ILE A 154 -3.17 4.74 2.57
C ILE A 154 -4.46 5.50 2.84
N ALA A 155 -5.45 5.29 1.99
CA ALA A 155 -6.82 5.72 2.23
C ALA A 155 -7.75 4.52 2.18
N LEU A 156 -8.55 4.39 3.24
CA LEU A 156 -9.72 3.52 3.31
C LEU A 156 -10.94 4.44 3.43
N VAL A 157 -11.86 4.33 2.47
CA VAL A 157 -13.16 5.01 2.53
C VAL A 157 -14.24 3.96 2.65
N GLU A 158 -14.83 3.88 3.84
CA GLU A 158 -15.96 3.02 4.13
C GLU A 158 -17.13 3.35 3.20
N HIS A 159 -17.70 2.31 2.61
CA HIS A 159 -18.79 2.42 1.66
C HIS A 159 -18.51 3.36 0.47
N GLY A 160 -17.24 3.55 0.12
CA GLY A 160 -16.79 4.43 -0.98
C GLY A 160 -16.94 3.81 -2.37
N GLY A 161 -17.35 2.54 -2.48
CA GLY A 161 -17.40 1.80 -3.72
C GLY A 161 -15.99 1.49 -4.25
N GLY A 162 -15.60 2.16 -5.34
CA GLY A 162 -14.36 1.84 -6.07
C GLY A 162 -13.11 2.57 -5.56
N GLY A 163 -12.04 1.81 -5.32
CA GLY A 163 -10.73 2.34 -4.90
C GLY A 163 -10.17 3.45 -5.80
N SER A 164 -10.24 3.28 -7.12
CA SER A 164 -9.74 4.27 -8.10
C SER A 164 -10.56 5.56 -8.16
N ARG A 165 -11.86 5.49 -7.85
CA ARG A 165 -12.79 6.62 -7.96
C ARG A 165 -12.81 7.48 -6.70
N VAL A 166 -12.63 6.86 -5.52
CA VAL A 166 -12.85 7.54 -4.23
C VAL A 166 -11.59 7.62 -3.39
N ALA A 167 -10.92 6.49 -3.11
CA ALA A 167 -9.73 6.50 -2.27
C ALA A 167 -8.50 7.10 -2.98
N ALA A 168 -8.33 6.83 -4.28
CA ALA A 168 -7.18 7.30 -5.04
C ALA A 168 -7.09 8.84 -5.14
N PRO A 169 -8.17 9.60 -5.40
CA PRO A 169 -8.15 11.07 -5.33
C PRO A 169 -7.80 11.63 -3.93
N VAL A 170 -8.20 10.95 -2.85
CA VAL A 170 -7.83 11.36 -1.49
C VAL A 170 -6.32 11.25 -1.30
N VAL A 171 -5.73 10.11 -1.66
CA VAL A 171 -4.27 9.92 -1.60
C VAL A 171 -3.54 10.92 -2.48
N ARG A 172 -4.05 11.20 -3.69
CA ARG A 172 -3.45 12.22 -4.57
C ARG A 172 -3.38 13.58 -3.88
N LYS A 173 -4.46 14.02 -3.22
CA LYS A 173 -4.47 15.32 -2.50
C LYS A 173 -3.43 15.36 -1.36
N ILE A 174 -3.29 14.26 -0.61
CA ILE A 174 -2.28 14.15 0.45
C ILE A 174 -0.88 14.23 -0.13
N LEU A 175 -0.61 13.49 -1.21
CA LEU A 175 0.68 13.54 -1.90
C LEU A 175 0.97 14.96 -2.40
N SER A 176 0.03 15.59 -3.13
CA SER A 176 0.17 16.97 -3.60
C SER A 176 0.53 17.92 -2.46
N TYR A 177 -0.21 17.86 -1.35
CA TYR A 177 0.09 18.69 -0.19
C TYR A 177 1.50 18.44 0.36
N TYR A 178 1.91 17.18 0.49
CA TYR A 178 3.26 16.84 0.94
C TYR A 178 4.31 17.44 0.01
N ILE A 179 4.14 17.34 -1.31
CA ILE A 179 5.12 17.84 -2.28
C ILE A 179 5.20 19.35 -2.27
N ASP A 180 4.05 20.02 -2.24
CA ASP A 180 3.99 21.47 -2.36
C ASP A 180 4.45 22.18 -1.07
N ASN A 181 4.32 21.53 0.10
CA ASN A 181 4.49 22.20 1.39
C ASN A 181 5.56 21.58 2.31
N ILE A 182 5.83 20.28 2.18
CA ILE A 182 6.68 19.53 3.11
C ILE A 182 7.98 19.06 2.43
N TYR A 183 7.87 18.59 1.19
CA TYR A 183 8.99 18.09 0.43
C TYR A 183 9.98 19.23 0.19
N LYS A 184 11.16 19.09 0.78
CA LYS A 184 12.30 19.96 0.52
C LYS A 184 13.14 19.23 -0.51
N PRO A 185 13.07 19.59 -1.81
CA PRO A 185 13.94 18.97 -2.79
C PRO A 185 15.37 19.09 -2.29
N LYS A 186 16.07 17.96 -2.17
CA LYS A 186 17.51 17.97 -1.88
C LYS A 186 18.13 18.83 -2.97
N SER A 187 18.51 20.07 -2.61
CA SER A 187 19.14 21.02 -3.52
C SER A 187 20.16 20.26 -4.36
N LYS A 188 19.98 20.24 -5.68
CA LYS A 188 21.11 20.03 -6.58
C LYS A 188 22.03 21.20 -6.29
N LYS A 189 22.96 21.04 -5.34
CA LYS A 189 24.11 21.92 -5.24
C LYS A 189 24.71 21.93 -6.64
N THR A 190 24.63 23.07 -7.32
CA THR A 190 25.48 23.38 -8.45
C THR A 190 26.88 23.01 -8.01
N VAL A 191 27.44 21.98 -8.64
CA VAL A 191 28.76 21.44 -8.32
C VAL A 191 29.78 22.52 -8.68
N GLN A 192 30.09 23.39 -7.74
CA GLN A 192 31.44 23.94 -7.67
C GLN A 192 32.28 22.89 -6.95
N THR A 193 33.19 22.32 -7.73
CA THR A 193 34.23 21.38 -7.38
C THR A 193 34.94 21.78 -6.09
N ASN A 194 34.78 20.99 -5.02
CA ASN A 194 35.87 20.23 -4.39
C ASN A 194 35.42 19.55 -3.07
N PHE A 195 35.69 18.24 -3.02
CA PHE A 195 35.67 17.31 -1.88
C PHE A 195 34.35 16.90 -1.19
N GLU A 196 34.00 15.64 -1.49
CA GLU A 196 33.31 14.61 -0.72
C GLU A 196 32.33 15.01 0.40
N SER A 197 31.06 15.13 0.05
CA SER A 197 29.97 14.80 0.97
C SER A 197 28.81 14.10 0.25
N LYS A 198 28.82 12.77 0.39
CA LYS A 198 27.72 11.79 0.33
C LYS A 198 26.33 12.29 -0.15
N ASN A 199 26.10 12.30 -1.46
CA ASN A 199 24.75 12.31 -2.07
C ASN A 199 24.18 10.87 -2.15
N PHE A 200 23.92 10.24 -1.01
CA PHE A 200 23.28 8.92 -0.99
C PHE A 200 21.75 9.05 -1.05
N LYS A 201 21.10 8.18 -1.84
CA LYS A 201 19.64 8.00 -1.84
C LYS A 201 19.15 7.73 -0.42
N PHE A 202 17.93 8.18 -0.06
CA PHE A 202 17.36 7.96 1.27
C PHE A 202 17.36 6.48 1.66
N SER A 203 16.98 5.61 0.71
CA SER A 203 17.09 4.14 0.86
C SER A 203 18.51 3.64 1.21
N THR A 204 19.54 4.22 0.61
CA THR A 204 20.94 3.89 0.88
C THR A 204 21.40 4.43 2.24
N ARG A 205 20.93 5.61 2.64
CA ARG A 205 21.21 6.19 3.97
C ARG A 205 20.58 5.34 5.07
N LEU A 206 19.36 4.86 4.86
CA LEU A 206 18.70 3.90 5.76
C LEU A 206 19.53 2.62 5.95
N GLN A 207 20.09 2.07 4.87
CA GLN A 207 20.96 0.90 4.95
C GLN A 207 22.31 1.19 5.64
N MET A 208 22.87 2.38 5.44
CA MET A 208 24.19 2.75 5.99
C MET A 208 24.14 3.25 7.43
N ALA A 209 23.02 3.78 7.93
CA ALA A 209 22.93 4.36 9.27
C ALA A 209 23.03 3.31 10.40
N PHE A 210 22.98 2.02 10.08
CA PHE A 210 22.86 0.93 11.05
C PHE A 210 23.80 -0.27 10.77
N ASN A 211 24.81 -0.07 9.92
CA ASN A 211 26.01 -0.90 9.81
C ASN A 211 27.19 -0.17 10.45
#